data_AF-A0A953SLU7-F1
#
_entry.id   AF-A0A953SLU7-F1
#
_cell.length_a   1.000
_cell.length_b   1.000
_cell.length_c   1.000
_cell.angle_alpha   90.00
_cell.angle_beta   90.00
_cell.angle_gamma   90.00
#
_symmetry.space_group_name_H-M   'P 1'
#
loop_
_entity.id
_entity.type
_entity.pdbx_description
1 polymer ?
#
loop_
_entity_poly.entity_id
_entity_poly.type
_entity_poly.pdbx_seq_one_letter_code
_entity_poly.pdbx_strand_id
1 'polypeptide(L)'
;PLRVGIVKVFASILTVGSGGSAGTEGPIVQIGATAGSFLSRVLNIPREHMRTLVGCGAAAGIASIFNAPIAGVFFVLEILLRDFSIRVFTPIVVASVFSAATTHAFKGENEAIFFASDKLEGYEFSLYELPSYVVLGMVCGLAAVLFNWMLHKGEDLFEKLPVHAIAKPVIGAGLLGAVGIAYLSVPGADNGEHVPAFFGNGYDTIRWLLDPTAYGIAGHSEYVKLGGAHVPTLFWLLAGLVVLKTLGTTFTLGSGGSGGVFAPSLFLGAVAGGAFGVGLENMGLVPADGSPAAYALVGMAAVVAASTHAPLTAILILFELTRDVYVLLPIMLAAVIATVVSQLIQRDSIYTYKLRRQGVLIGAARDLTILRRLRVSDVDPVPMPGEPIYASDPVAKLIALHATHHVPDFPVVDVNGHYIGMVTGEDMRTALIDREAIPLLLVAELMQTDIPAIHADDTLDTVMNKFAKHDVTSLCLTRAKPGGELTPLGLVTRGRVLSRYHRALEES
;
A
#
# COMPACT_ATOMS: atom_id res chain seq x y z
N PRO A 1 -11.00 14.70 8.14
CA PRO A 1 -10.77 14.07 6.82
C PRO A 1 -10.71 15.13 5.70
N LEU A 2 -11.72 15.99 5.58
CA LEU A 2 -11.83 16.96 4.47
C LEU A 2 -10.60 17.88 4.32
N ARG A 3 -10.07 18.40 5.44
CA ARG A 3 -8.83 19.21 5.46
C ARG A 3 -7.65 18.50 4.78
N VAL A 4 -7.49 17.20 5.02
CA VAL A 4 -6.41 16.40 4.43
C VAL A 4 -6.58 16.30 2.92
N GLY A 5 -7.80 16.03 2.44
CA GLY A 5 -8.11 15.99 1.01
C GLY A 5 -7.81 17.31 0.30
N ILE A 6 -8.29 18.43 0.86
CA ILE A 6 -8.07 19.77 0.28
C ILE A 6 -6.59 20.11 0.21
N VAL A 7 -5.84 19.90 1.30
CA VAL A 7 -4.39 20.14 1.31
C VAL A 7 -3.70 19.28 0.26
N LYS A 8 -4.12 18.02 0.07
CA LYS A 8 -3.54 17.12 -0.91
C LYS A 8 -3.76 17.58 -2.35
N VAL A 9 -4.94 18.13 -2.66
CA VAL A 9 -5.23 18.74 -3.97
C VAL A 9 -4.22 19.85 -4.28
N PHE A 10 -4.15 20.88 -3.42
CA PHE A 10 -3.27 22.03 -3.67
C PHE A 10 -1.80 21.66 -3.66
N ALA A 11 -1.36 20.82 -2.71
CA ALA A 11 0.03 20.38 -2.65
C ALA A 11 0.43 19.56 -3.90
N SER A 12 -0.47 18.72 -4.41
CA SER A 12 -0.23 17.97 -5.66
C SER A 12 -0.18 18.87 -6.88
N ILE A 13 -1.08 19.86 -6.98
CA ILE A 13 -1.06 20.83 -8.08
C ILE A 13 0.26 21.60 -8.09
N LEU A 14 0.73 22.06 -6.92
CA LEU A 14 1.99 22.78 -6.83
C LEU A 14 3.18 21.88 -7.17
N THR A 15 3.23 20.66 -6.64
CA THR A 15 4.37 19.74 -6.85
C THR A 15 4.46 19.28 -8.32
N VAL A 16 3.35 18.78 -8.88
CA VAL A 16 3.33 18.25 -10.25
C VAL A 16 3.30 19.40 -11.27
N GLY A 17 2.52 20.45 -11.01
CA GLY A 17 2.40 21.61 -11.89
C GLY A 17 3.68 22.45 -11.99
N SER A 18 4.55 22.43 -10.97
CA SER A 18 5.88 23.05 -11.07
C SER A 18 6.94 22.15 -11.72
N GLY A 19 6.54 21.00 -12.28
CA GLY A 19 7.43 20.05 -12.96
C GLY A 19 8.07 18.97 -12.07
N GLY A 20 7.68 18.86 -10.80
CA GLY A 20 8.18 17.80 -9.91
C GLY A 20 7.98 16.41 -10.52
N SER A 21 9.00 15.54 -10.42
CA SER A 21 8.95 14.18 -10.96
C SER A 21 8.06 13.30 -10.08
N ALA A 22 6.76 13.38 -10.32
CA ALA A 22 5.76 12.61 -9.62
C ALA A 22 4.49 12.50 -10.47
N GLY A 23 3.68 11.50 -10.17
CA GLY A 23 2.35 11.32 -10.75
C GLY A 23 1.23 11.90 -9.89
N THR A 24 0.03 12.01 -10.45
CA THR A 24 -1.18 12.51 -9.79
C THR A 24 -2.02 11.40 -9.15
N GLU A 25 -1.63 10.14 -9.34
CA GLU A 25 -2.42 8.95 -8.97
C GLU A 25 -2.47 8.73 -7.46
N GLY A 26 -1.34 8.92 -6.76
CA GLY A 26 -1.31 8.82 -5.29
C GLY A 26 -2.24 9.83 -4.62
N PRO A 27 -2.15 11.13 -4.98
CA PRO A 27 -3.07 12.16 -4.52
C PRO A 27 -4.54 11.85 -4.83
N ILE A 28 -4.90 11.41 -6.05
CA ILE A 28 -6.30 11.15 -6.39
C ILE A 28 -6.90 10.00 -5.57
N VAL A 29 -6.13 8.94 -5.28
CA VAL A 29 -6.53 7.87 -4.37
C VAL A 29 -6.88 8.42 -3.00
N GLN A 30 -6.02 9.29 -2.45
CA GLN A 30 -6.22 9.86 -1.12
C GLN A 30 -7.41 10.83 -1.09
N ILE A 31 -7.61 11.62 -2.14
CA ILE A 31 -8.75 12.53 -2.28
C ILE A 31 -10.06 11.71 -2.35
N GLY A 32 -10.10 10.68 -3.20
CA GLY A 32 -11.23 9.78 -3.31
C GLY A 32 -11.54 9.05 -2.00
N ALA A 33 -10.53 8.45 -1.36
CA ALA A 33 -10.62 7.84 -0.03
C ALA A 33 -11.19 8.81 1.02
N THR A 34 -10.79 10.08 0.96
CA THR A 34 -11.29 11.13 1.86
C THR A 34 -12.77 11.41 1.61
N ALA A 35 -13.21 11.44 0.36
CA ALA A 35 -14.63 11.58 0.01
C ALA A 35 -15.46 10.40 0.53
N GLY A 36 -14.98 9.16 0.35
CA GLY A 36 -15.62 7.96 0.91
C GLY A 36 -15.70 7.99 2.45
N SER A 37 -14.62 8.39 3.12
CA SER A 37 -14.61 8.56 4.58
C SER A 37 -15.56 9.65 5.06
N PHE A 38 -15.66 10.77 4.32
CA PHE A 38 -16.59 11.84 4.64
C PHE A 38 -18.04 11.38 4.51
N LEU A 39 -18.39 10.71 3.42
CA LEU A 39 -19.73 10.18 3.20
C LEU A 39 -20.12 9.16 4.29
N SER A 40 -19.18 8.29 4.69
CA SER A 40 -19.39 7.35 5.80
C SER A 40 -19.74 8.04 7.12
N ARG A 41 -19.18 9.23 7.39
CA ARG A 41 -19.48 10.00 8.60
C ARG A 41 -20.83 10.70 8.52
N VAL A 42 -21.14 11.29 7.37
CA VAL A 42 -22.44 11.96 7.15
C VAL A 42 -23.59 10.98 7.29
N LEU A 43 -23.41 9.75 6.80
CA LEU A 43 -24.41 8.68 6.85
C LEU A 43 -24.35 7.83 8.15
N ASN A 44 -23.50 8.18 9.12
CA ASN A 44 -23.31 7.44 10.38
C ASN A 44 -23.10 5.92 10.20
N ILE A 45 -22.32 5.54 9.19
CA ILE A 45 -22.07 4.13 8.84
C ILE A 45 -21.12 3.48 9.86
N PRO A 46 -21.40 2.25 10.35
CA PRO A 46 -20.53 1.52 11.26
C PRO A 46 -19.09 1.36 10.76
N ARG A 47 -18.13 1.27 11.68
CA ARG A 47 -16.69 1.20 11.36
C ARG A 47 -16.31 0.03 10.45
N GLU A 48 -17.04 -1.07 10.50
CA GLU A 48 -16.83 -2.24 9.64
C GLU A 48 -16.99 -1.90 8.15
N HIS A 49 -18.01 -1.12 7.80
CA HIS A 49 -18.31 -0.75 6.41
C HIS A 49 -17.58 0.52 5.94
N MET A 50 -17.02 1.31 6.87
CA MET A 50 -16.23 2.49 6.54
C MET A 50 -15.04 2.17 5.63
N ARG A 51 -14.38 1.01 5.84
CA ARG A 51 -13.26 0.56 4.99
C ARG A 51 -13.69 0.37 3.54
N THR A 52 -14.85 -0.23 3.32
CA THR A 52 -15.42 -0.41 1.98
C THR A 52 -15.73 0.92 1.32
N LEU A 53 -16.34 1.88 2.02
CA LEU A 53 -16.63 3.21 1.46
C LEU A 53 -15.36 4.01 1.11
N VAL A 54 -14.32 3.91 1.94
CA VAL A 54 -12.99 4.46 1.64
C VAL A 54 -12.42 3.81 0.38
N GLY A 55 -12.56 2.48 0.24
CA GLY A 55 -12.20 1.73 -0.96
C GLY A 55 -12.97 2.19 -2.20
N CYS A 56 -14.29 2.38 -2.09
CA CYS A 56 -15.12 2.90 -3.20
C CYS A 56 -14.63 4.25 -3.70
N GLY A 57 -14.31 5.17 -2.77
CA GLY A 57 -13.77 6.48 -3.12
C GLY A 57 -12.40 6.41 -3.78
N ALA A 58 -11.50 5.56 -3.25
CA ALA A 58 -10.18 5.33 -3.85
C ALA A 58 -10.27 4.74 -5.26
N ALA A 59 -11.10 3.72 -5.47
CA ALA A 59 -11.31 3.08 -6.77
C ALA A 59 -11.91 4.06 -7.78
N ALA A 60 -12.91 4.85 -7.37
CA ALA A 60 -13.46 5.93 -8.19
C ALA A 60 -12.38 6.94 -8.60
N GLY A 61 -11.52 7.35 -7.66
CA GLY A 61 -10.38 8.24 -7.96
C GLY A 61 -9.47 7.67 -9.05
N ILE A 62 -9.06 6.41 -8.92
CA ILE A 62 -8.23 5.72 -9.92
C ILE A 62 -8.96 5.57 -11.27
N ALA A 63 -10.23 5.17 -11.25
CA ALA A 63 -11.04 5.02 -12.45
C ALA A 63 -11.19 6.34 -13.22
N SER A 64 -11.40 7.45 -12.52
CA SER A 64 -11.55 8.77 -13.13
C SER A 64 -10.26 9.30 -13.78
N ILE A 65 -9.10 9.00 -13.20
CA ILE A 65 -7.83 9.53 -13.73
C ILE A 65 -7.34 8.70 -14.90
N PHE A 66 -7.52 7.38 -14.84
CA PHE A 66 -6.99 6.45 -15.83
C PHE A 66 -7.99 6.01 -16.88
N ASN A 67 -9.26 6.36 -16.70
CA ASN A 67 -10.31 5.81 -17.53
C ASN A 67 -10.36 4.27 -17.48
N ALA A 68 -10.00 3.71 -16.32
CA ALA A 68 -9.72 2.29 -16.11
C ALA A 68 -10.47 1.73 -14.88
N PRO A 69 -11.78 1.45 -14.99
CA PRO A 69 -12.59 1.04 -13.85
C PRO A 69 -12.22 -0.33 -13.25
N ILE A 70 -11.83 -1.32 -14.05
CA ILE A 70 -11.50 -2.66 -13.52
C ILE A 70 -10.20 -2.57 -12.71
N ALA A 71 -9.24 -1.85 -13.26
CA ALA A 71 -7.94 -1.62 -12.67
C ALA A 71 -8.04 -0.85 -11.34
N GLY A 72 -8.92 0.14 -11.27
CA GLY A 72 -9.24 0.84 -10.02
C GLY A 72 -9.80 -0.07 -8.92
N VAL A 73 -10.62 -1.06 -9.29
CA VAL A 73 -11.15 -2.07 -8.36
C VAL A 73 -10.01 -2.93 -7.83
N PHE A 74 -9.21 -3.53 -8.72
CA PHE A 74 -8.13 -4.43 -8.30
C PHE A 74 -7.01 -3.69 -7.56
N PHE A 75 -6.71 -2.44 -7.90
CA PHE A 75 -5.82 -1.59 -7.12
C PHE A 75 -6.26 -1.52 -5.66
N VAL A 76 -7.55 -1.30 -5.40
CA VAL A 76 -8.07 -1.22 -4.04
C VAL A 76 -8.08 -2.59 -3.36
N LEU A 77 -8.45 -3.66 -4.04
CA LEU A 77 -8.53 -4.99 -3.44
C LEU A 77 -7.15 -5.60 -3.16
N GLU A 78 -6.18 -5.37 -4.03
CA GLU A 78 -4.84 -5.96 -3.93
C GLU A 78 -3.88 -5.10 -3.10
N ILE A 79 -3.90 -3.77 -3.26
CA ILE A 79 -2.94 -2.87 -2.59
C ILE A 79 -3.54 -2.23 -1.32
N LEU A 80 -4.75 -1.66 -1.41
CA LEU A 80 -5.28 -0.80 -0.35
C LEU A 80 -5.95 -1.58 0.79
N LEU A 81 -6.92 -2.44 0.45
CA LEU A 81 -7.72 -3.20 1.41
C LEU A 81 -7.17 -4.60 1.66
N ARG A 82 -6.51 -5.20 0.65
CA ARG A 82 -5.99 -6.59 0.72
C ARG A 82 -7.08 -7.60 1.08
N ASP A 83 -8.28 -7.40 0.52
CA ASP A 83 -9.47 -8.20 0.77
C ASP A 83 -10.22 -8.40 -0.55
N PHE A 84 -10.35 -9.66 -0.99
CA PHE A 84 -11.05 -10.06 -2.21
C PHE A 84 -12.49 -10.56 -1.94
N SER A 85 -13.05 -10.31 -0.75
CA SER A 85 -14.40 -10.72 -0.42
C SER A 85 -15.45 -10.05 -1.32
N ILE A 86 -16.48 -10.81 -1.71
CA ILE A 86 -17.57 -10.32 -2.57
C ILE A 86 -18.26 -9.10 -1.95
N ARG A 87 -18.39 -9.07 -0.61
CA ARG A 87 -18.99 -7.98 0.15
C ARG A 87 -18.28 -6.64 -0.07
N VAL A 88 -16.96 -6.67 -0.27
CA VAL A 88 -16.13 -5.48 -0.54
C VAL A 88 -16.05 -5.23 -2.04
N PHE A 89 -15.92 -6.28 -2.85
CA PHE A 89 -15.82 -6.21 -4.31
C PHE A 89 -17.00 -5.47 -4.97
N THR A 90 -18.24 -5.88 -4.70
CA THR A 90 -19.44 -5.37 -5.39
C THR A 90 -19.60 -3.85 -5.30
N PRO A 91 -19.61 -3.21 -4.11
CA PRO A 91 -19.78 -1.76 -4.02
C PRO A 91 -18.60 -0.98 -4.63
N ILE A 92 -17.39 -1.53 -4.62
CA ILE A 92 -16.21 -0.90 -5.22
C ILE A 92 -16.33 -0.89 -6.74
N VAL A 93 -16.77 -2.00 -7.35
CA VAL A 93 -17.03 -2.06 -8.80
C VAL A 93 -18.08 -1.03 -9.21
N VAL A 94 -19.20 -0.96 -8.48
CA VAL A 94 -20.26 0.01 -8.77
C VAL A 94 -19.70 1.43 -8.74
N ALA A 95 -18.99 1.82 -7.68
CA ALA A 95 -18.42 3.16 -7.57
C ALA A 95 -17.42 3.47 -8.69
N SER A 96 -16.56 2.50 -9.04
CA SER A 96 -15.58 2.61 -10.11
C SER A 96 -16.22 2.85 -11.48
N VAL A 97 -17.25 2.06 -11.81
CA VAL A 97 -18.00 2.17 -13.08
C VAL A 97 -18.72 3.51 -13.18
N PHE A 98 -19.42 3.95 -12.13
CA PHE A 98 -20.08 5.26 -12.14
C PHE A 98 -19.07 6.40 -12.32
N SER A 99 -17.88 6.28 -11.73
CA SER A 99 -16.83 7.29 -11.86
C SER A 99 -16.26 7.36 -13.28
N ALA A 100 -15.98 6.22 -13.90
CA ALA A 100 -15.54 6.15 -15.29
C ALA A 100 -16.63 6.69 -16.23
N ALA A 101 -17.88 6.23 -16.10
CA ALA A 101 -19.02 6.70 -16.87
C ALA A 101 -19.21 8.22 -16.79
N THR A 102 -19.07 8.79 -15.59
CA THR A 102 -19.13 10.24 -15.39
C THR A 102 -17.97 10.94 -16.10
N THR A 103 -16.75 10.40 -16.00
CA THR A 103 -15.57 10.95 -16.66
C THR A 103 -15.74 10.98 -18.18
N HIS A 104 -16.26 9.92 -18.78
CA HIS A 104 -16.58 9.89 -20.21
C HIS A 104 -17.63 10.93 -20.60
N ALA A 105 -18.69 11.08 -19.80
CA ALA A 105 -19.74 12.05 -20.07
C ALA A 105 -19.21 13.49 -20.08
N PHE A 106 -18.21 13.80 -19.24
CA PHE A 106 -17.59 15.13 -19.20
C PHE A 106 -16.50 15.35 -20.25
N LYS A 107 -15.63 14.36 -20.49
CA LYS A 107 -14.51 14.50 -21.44
C LYS A 107 -14.93 14.31 -22.90
N GLY A 108 -16.03 13.61 -23.18
CA GLY A 108 -16.47 13.28 -24.53
C GLY A 108 -15.58 12.27 -25.27
N GLU A 109 -14.40 11.95 -24.72
CA GLU A 109 -13.43 11.02 -25.26
C GLU A 109 -13.44 9.71 -24.47
N ASN A 110 -13.34 8.60 -25.21
CA ASN A 110 -13.17 7.28 -24.64
C ASN A 110 -11.90 6.63 -25.19
N GLU A 111 -10.82 7.39 -25.31
CA GLU A 111 -9.53 6.85 -25.75
C GLU A 111 -8.70 6.35 -24.57
N ALA A 112 -7.83 5.39 -24.86
CA ALA A 112 -6.86 4.89 -23.91
C ALA A 112 -5.73 5.93 -23.72
N ILE A 113 -5.15 6.02 -22.53
CA ILE A 113 -4.12 7.03 -22.25
C ILE A 113 -2.84 6.80 -23.06
N PHE A 114 -2.54 5.53 -23.32
CA PHE A 114 -1.41 5.07 -24.11
C PHE A 114 -1.95 4.31 -25.31
N PHE A 115 -2.38 5.02 -26.35
CA PHE A 115 -2.74 4.38 -27.60
C PHE A 115 -1.48 3.82 -28.26
N ALA A 116 -1.34 2.49 -28.27
CA ALA A 116 -0.40 1.82 -29.15
C ALA A 116 -0.85 2.14 -30.58
N SER A 117 0.01 2.78 -31.39
CA SER A 117 -0.33 3.11 -32.78
C SER A 117 -0.89 1.89 -33.52
N ASP A 118 -1.68 2.11 -34.57
CA ASP A 118 -2.19 1.08 -35.51
C ASP A 118 -1.09 0.14 -36.10
N LYS A 119 0.19 0.36 -35.76
CA LYS A 119 1.35 -0.44 -36.20
C LYS A 119 1.76 -1.57 -35.25
N LEU A 120 1.17 -1.68 -34.06
CA LEU A 120 1.24 -2.92 -33.26
C LEU A 120 0.15 -3.92 -33.68
N GLU A 121 -0.77 -3.53 -34.58
CA GLU A 121 -1.75 -4.42 -35.20
C GLU A 121 -1.02 -5.51 -36.00
N GLY A 122 -0.91 -6.70 -35.41
CA GLY A 122 -0.23 -7.86 -36.00
C GLY A 122 0.90 -8.45 -35.14
N TYR A 123 1.27 -7.83 -34.01
CA TYR A 123 2.16 -8.49 -33.05
C TYR A 123 1.46 -9.71 -32.46
N GLU A 124 1.94 -10.91 -32.78
CA GLU A 124 1.49 -12.15 -32.17
C GLU A 124 2.58 -12.70 -31.27
N PHE A 125 2.25 -12.83 -29.99
CA PHE A 125 3.16 -13.40 -29.01
C PHE A 125 3.59 -14.81 -29.42
N SER A 126 4.90 -15.00 -29.60
CA SER A 126 5.48 -16.28 -29.98
C SER A 126 6.20 -16.96 -28.82
N LEU A 127 6.17 -18.29 -28.78
CA LEU A 127 6.86 -19.09 -27.75
C LEU A 127 8.38 -18.81 -27.72
N TYR A 128 8.96 -18.45 -28.87
CA TYR A 128 10.39 -18.12 -28.97
C TYR A 128 10.77 -16.83 -28.24
N GLU A 129 9.81 -15.94 -27.97
CA GLU A 129 10.04 -14.70 -27.24
C GLU A 129 10.01 -14.89 -25.72
N LEU A 130 9.50 -16.02 -25.23
CA LEU A 130 9.41 -16.33 -23.79
C LEU A 130 10.72 -16.05 -23.03
N PRO A 131 11.89 -16.55 -23.48
CA PRO A 131 13.14 -16.29 -22.76
C PRO A 131 13.45 -14.80 -22.65
N SER A 132 13.18 -14.02 -23.70
CA SER A 132 13.42 -12.58 -23.70
C SER A 132 12.55 -11.85 -22.67
N TYR A 133 11.27 -12.23 -22.54
CA TYR A 133 10.37 -11.63 -21.55
C TYR A 133 10.64 -12.10 -20.12
N VAL A 134 11.15 -13.32 -19.94
CA VAL A 134 11.65 -13.79 -18.63
C VAL A 134 12.83 -12.92 -18.18
N VAL A 135 13.79 -12.67 -19.07
CA VAL A 135 14.94 -11.80 -18.79
C VAL A 135 14.49 -10.35 -18.57
N LEU A 136 13.57 -9.84 -19.39
CA LEU A 136 13.00 -8.50 -19.18
C LEU A 136 12.37 -8.38 -17.79
N GLY A 137 11.58 -9.38 -17.36
CA GLY A 137 10.98 -9.42 -16.03
C GLY A 137 12.04 -9.33 -14.92
N MET A 138 13.15 -10.06 -15.05
CA MET A 138 14.26 -9.97 -14.10
C MET A 138 14.91 -8.58 -14.08
N VAL A 139 15.19 -8.00 -15.26
CA VAL A 139 15.77 -6.64 -15.39
C VAL A 139 14.83 -5.59 -14.79
N CYS A 140 13.54 -5.67 -15.08
CA CYS A 140 12.52 -4.76 -14.53
C CYS A 140 12.36 -4.93 -13.01
N GLY A 141 12.44 -6.16 -12.50
CA GLY A 141 12.45 -6.44 -11.07
C GLY A 141 13.63 -5.76 -10.36
N LEU A 142 14.83 -5.85 -10.93
CA LEU A 142 16.03 -5.15 -10.42
C LEU A 142 15.90 -3.63 -10.51
N ALA A 143 15.34 -3.11 -11.62
CA ALA A 143 15.09 -1.68 -11.78
C ALA A 143 14.10 -1.16 -10.72
N ALA A 144 13.04 -1.92 -10.42
CA ALA A 144 12.09 -1.59 -9.35
C ALA A 144 12.73 -1.63 -7.96
N VAL A 145 13.62 -2.59 -7.69
CA VAL A 145 14.39 -2.67 -6.44
C VAL A 145 15.28 -1.44 -6.28
N LEU A 146 15.99 -1.03 -7.34
CA LEU A 146 16.80 0.19 -7.35
C LEU A 146 15.94 1.43 -7.07
N PHE A 147 14.79 1.54 -7.74
CA PHE A 147 13.86 2.65 -7.57
C PHE A 147 13.34 2.75 -6.13
N ASN A 148 12.80 1.66 -5.58
CA ASN A 148 12.32 1.60 -4.20
C ASN A 148 13.44 1.92 -3.20
N TRP A 149 14.62 1.34 -3.39
CA TRP A 149 15.76 1.56 -2.52
C TRP A 149 16.22 3.02 -2.53
N MET A 150 16.38 3.63 -3.70
CA MET A 150 16.77 5.04 -3.81
C MET A 150 15.72 5.96 -3.19
N LEU A 151 14.43 5.70 -3.42
CA LEU A 151 13.36 6.52 -2.87
C LEU A 151 13.36 6.47 -1.35
N HIS A 152 13.38 5.26 -0.76
CA HIS A 152 13.41 5.10 0.70
C HIS A 152 14.67 5.68 1.33
N LYS A 153 15.84 5.48 0.69
CA LYS A 153 17.09 6.10 1.16
C LYS A 153 17.06 7.62 1.09
N GLY A 154 16.46 8.19 0.04
CA GLY A 154 16.28 9.63 -0.06
C GLY A 154 15.34 10.17 1.01
N GLU A 155 14.21 9.50 1.26
CA GLU A 155 13.30 9.82 2.35
C GLU A 155 14.04 9.81 3.70
N ASP A 156 14.81 8.77 4.00
CA ASP A 156 15.62 8.67 5.22
C ASP A 156 16.64 9.82 5.34
N LEU A 157 17.27 10.20 4.23
CA LEU A 157 18.27 11.26 4.21
C LEU A 157 17.63 12.63 4.46
N PHE A 158 16.51 12.93 3.79
CA PHE A 158 15.77 14.17 4.01
C PHE A 158 15.13 14.21 5.41
N GLU A 159 14.70 13.08 5.96
CA GLU A 159 14.18 13.00 7.33
C GLU A 159 15.25 13.42 8.35
N LYS A 160 16.50 12.96 8.17
CA LYS A 160 17.65 13.26 9.03
C LYS A 160 18.20 14.69 8.91
N LEU A 161 17.88 15.42 7.84
CA LEU A 161 18.35 16.81 7.69
C LEU A 161 17.74 17.71 8.78
N PRO A 162 18.57 18.42 9.57
CA PRO A 162 18.12 19.28 10.68
C PRO A 162 17.65 20.65 10.15
N VAL A 163 16.69 20.64 9.22
CA VAL A 163 16.09 21.84 8.63
C VAL A 163 14.57 21.84 8.81
N HIS A 164 13.97 23.02 8.74
CA HIS A 164 12.51 23.17 8.85
C HIS A 164 11.78 22.33 7.79
N ALA A 165 10.61 21.78 8.12
CA ALA A 165 9.88 20.86 7.25
C ALA A 165 9.59 21.42 5.85
N ILE A 166 9.34 22.74 5.75
CA ILE A 166 9.09 23.45 4.47
C ILE A 166 10.37 23.61 3.64
N ALA A 167 11.54 23.68 4.28
CA ALA A 167 12.81 23.82 3.56
C ALA A 167 13.18 22.54 2.81
N LYS A 168 12.72 21.36 3.28
CA LYS A 168 13.05 20.07 2.65
C LYS A 168 12.52 20.00 1.20
N PRO A 169 11.23 20.24 0.91
CA PRO A 169 10.75 20.29 -0.49
C PRO A 169 11.44 21.34 -1.35
N VAL A 170 11.82 22.49 -0.78
CA VAL A 170 12.54 23.56 -1.51
C VAL A 170 13.93 23.08 -1.91
N ILE A 171 14.65 22.41 -1.02
CA ILE A 171 15.96 21.80 -1.33
C ILE A 171 15.79 20.72 -2.39
N GLY A 172 14.78 19.86 -2.26
CA GLY A 172 14.47 18.84 -3.26
C GLY A 172 14.20 19.41 -4.65
N ALA A 173 13.37 20.46 -4.73
CA ALA A 173 13.11 21.18 -5.98
C ALA A 173 14.37 21.84 -6.55
N GLY A 174 15.22 22.43 -5.70
CA GLY A 174 16.51 23.00 -6.10
C GLY A 174 17.48 21.95 -6.67
N LEU A 175 17.56 20.78 -6.04
CA LEU A 175 18.38 19.66 -6.54
C LEU A 175 17.86 19.12 -7.87
N LEU A 176 16.54 18.94 -8.02
CA LEU A 176 15.93 18.55 -9.29
C LEU A 176 16.23 19.57 -10.39
N GLY A 177 16.09 20.87 -10.07
CA GLY A 177 16.41 21.96 -10.99
C GLY A 177 17.88 21.97 -11.41
N ALA A 178 18.80 21.73 -10.47
CA ALA A 178 20.23 21.63 -10.76
C ALA A 178 20.56 20.45 -11.69
N VAL A 179 19.92 19.30 -11.49
CA VAL A 179 20.04 18.15 -12.42
C VAL A 179 19.48 18.49 -13.79
N GLY A 180 18.36 19.22 -13.85
CA GLY A 180 17.79 19.76 -15.10
C GLY A 180 18.77 20.65 -15.86
N ILE A 181 19.38 21.63 -15.19
CA ILE A 181 20.36 22.55 -15.80
C ILE A 181 21.61 21.78 -16.25
N ALA A 182 22.10 20.84 -15.43
CA ALA A 182 23.24 20.01 -15.79
C ALA A 182 22.96 19.16 -17.03
N TYR A 183 21.75 18.61 -17.16
CA TYR A 183 21.32 17.84 -18.33
C TYR A 183 21.31 18.71 -19.60
N LEU A 184 20.76 19.92 -19.54
CA LEU A 184 20.77 20.87 -20.67
C LEU A 184 22.18 21.36 -21.06
N SER A 185 23.15 21.22 -20.15
CA SER A 185 24.55 21.59 -20.42
C SER A 185 25.32 20.49 -21.17
N VAL A 186 24.75 19.30 -21.34
CA VAL A 186 25.39 18.20 -22.07
C VAL A 186 25.27 18.46 -23.58
N PRO A 187 26.38 18.52 -24.34
CA PRO A 187 26.32 18.71 -25.78
C PRO A 187 25.49 17.61 -26.46
N GLY A 188 24.46 18.00 -27.21
CA GLY A 188 23.54 17.07 -27.87
C GLY A 188 22.30 16.69 -27.03
N ALA A 189 22.23 17.09 -25.76
CA ALA A 189 20.93 17.21 -25.10
C ALA A 189 20.18 18.36 -25.79
N ASP A 190 18.91 18.13 -26.09
CA ASP A 190 18.01 19.00 -26.84
C ASP A 190 18.24 20.50 -26.55
N ASN A 191 18.18 21.36 -27.57
CA ASN A 191 18.62 22.78 -27.54
C ASN A 191 17.76 23.71 -26.64
N GLY A 192 17.08 23.16 -25.63
CA GLY A 192 16.17 23.86 -24.74
C GLY A 192 14.73 23.97 -25.25
N GLU A 193 14.39 23.29 -26.36
CA GLU A 193 13.02 23.30 -26.90
C GLU A 193 12.06 22.42 -26.09
N HIS A 194 12.55 21.34 -25.47
CA HIS A 194 11.76 20.44 -24.65
C HIS A 194 12.26 20.37 -23.21
N VAL A 195 11.32 20.20 -22.28
CA VAL A 195 11.64 19.91 -20.88
C VAL A 195 12.30 18.53 -20.77
N PRO A 196 13.32 18.34 -19.91
CA PRO A 196 13.98 17.04 -19.81
C PRO A 196 12.98 15.93 -19.41
N ALA A 197 13.05 14.78 -20.07
CA ALA A 197 12.07 13.68 -19.96
C ALA A 197 11.86 13.15 -18.53
N PHE A 198 12.81 13.39 -17.62
CA PHE A 198 12.69 12.99 -16.22
C PHE A 198 11.83 13.94 -15.37
N PHE A 199 11.46 15.13 -15.85
CA PHE A 199 10.49 16.01 -15.16
C PHE A 199 9.06 15.48 -15.30
N GLY A 200 8.16 15.96 -14.43
CA GLY A 200 6.73 15.64 -14.47
C GLY A 200 6.39 14.15 -14.38
N ASN A 201 5.22 13.78 -14.91
CA ASN A 201 4.72 12.39 -14.88
C ASN A 201 5.42 11.46 -15.91
N GLY A 202 6.00 12.03 -16.98
CA GLY A 202 6.70 11.29 -18.03
C GLY A 202 5.79 10.61 -19.08
N TYR A 203 4.50 10.93 -19.14
CA TYR A 203 3.57 10.26 -20.06
C TYR A 203 3.90 10.51 -21.53
N ASP A 204 4.42 11.69 -21.88
CA ASP A 204 4.78 12.01 -23.27
C ASP A 204 5.97 11.17 -23.75
N THR A 205 6.95 10.94 -22.88
CA THR A 205 8.06 10.02 -23.17
C THR A 205 7.57 8.58 -23.27
N ILE A 206 6.61 8.17 -22.44
CA ILE A 206 6.01 6.84 -22.56
C ILE A 206 5.33 6.70 -23.92
N ARG A 207 4.52 7.67 -24.35
CA ARG A 207 3.87 7.64 -25.67
C ARG A 207 4.89 7.56 -26.81
N TRP A 208 5.96 8.34 -26.72
CA TRP A 208 7.05 8.29 -27.68
C TRP A 208 7.73 6.90 -27.72
N LEU A 209 7.98 6.27 -26.57
CA LEU A 209 8.55 4.92 -26.50
C LEU A 209 7.60 3.79 -26.93
N LEU A 210 6.31 4.05 -27.01
CA LEU A 210 5.32 3.08 -27.48
C LEU A 210 5.09 3.17 -28.99
N ASP A 211 5.62 4.21 -29.66
CA ASP A 211 5.60 4.32 -31.11
C ASP A 211 6.79 3.57 -31.72
N PRO A 212 6.58 2.50 -32.51
CA PRO A 212 7.66 1.78 -33.18
C PRO A 212 8.56 2.67 -34.05
N THR A 213 8.03 3.78 -34.60
CA THR A 213 8.81 4.70 -35.44
C THR A 213 9.83 5.51 -34.66
N ALA A 214 9.63 5.69 -33.35
CA ALA A 214 10.57 6.39 -32.48
C ALA A 214 11.94 5.69 -32.48
N TYR A 215 11.95 4.36 -32.50
CA TYR A 215 13.18 3.56 -32.54
C TYR A 215 13.84 3.56 -33.92
N GLY A 216 13.07 3.67 -35.00
CA GLY A 216 13.60 3.81 -36.36
C GLY A 216 14.31 5.16 -36.59
N ILE A 217 13.71 6.27 -36.13
CA ILE A 217 14.26 7.62 -36.29
C ILE A 217 15.44 7.85 -35.34
N ALA A 218 15.34 7.40 -34.09
CA ALA A 218 16.43 7.53 -33.12
C ALA A 218 17.54 6.45 -33.30
N GLY A 219 17.23 5.30 -33.88
CA GLY A 219 18.17 4.19 -34.08
C GLY A 219 19.19 4.39 -35.21
N HIS A 220 18.96 5.34 -36.13
CA HIS A 220 19.95 5.76 -37.14
C HIS A 220 20.89 6.86 -36.64
N SER A 221 20.69 7.35 -35.40
CA SER A 221 21.54 8.36 -34.79
C SER A 221 22.73 7.70 -34.08
N GLU A 222 23.93 8.07 -34.55
CA GLU A 222 25.28 7.87 -33.97
C GLU A 222 25.50 6.66 -33.03
N TYR A 223 26.51 5.85 -33.35
CA TYR A 223 26.97 4.74 -32.48
C TYR A 223 28.08 5.21 -31.55
N VAL A 224 28.01 4.85 -30.27
CA VAL A 224 29.16 5.00 -29.35
C VAL A 224 30.02 3.75 -29.44
N LYS A 225 31.30 3.89 -29.81
CA LYS A 225 32.28 2.81 -29.75
C LYS A 225 32.76 2.61 -28.32
N LEU A 226 32.46 1.47 -27.71
CA LEU A 226 32.97 1.08 -26.40
C LEU A 226 33.60 -0.31 -26.51
N GLY A 227 34.93 -0.39 -26.33
CA GLY A 227 35.66 -1.66 -26.33
C GLY A 227 35.53 -2.50 -27.62
N GLY A 228 35.24 -1.89 -28.77
CA GLY A 228 35.09 -2.57 -30.06
C GLY A 228 33.64 -2.94 -30.44
N ALA A 229 32.66 -2.78 -29.56
CA ALA A 229 31.24 -2.97 -29.86
C ALA A 229 30.57 -1.64 -30.24
N HIS A 230 29.66 -1.69 -31.21
CA HIS A 230 28.79 -0.59 -31.61
C HIS A 230 27.46 -0.71 -30.86
N VAL A 231 27.18 0.19 -29.93
CA VAL A 231 25.90 0.24 -29.20
C VAL A 231 25.18 1.53 -29.61
N PRO A 232 23.88 1.47 -29.96
CA PRO A 232 23.12 2.68 -30.28
C PRO A 232 23.16 3.68 -29.12
N THR A 233 23.38 4.96 -29.41
CA THR A 233 23.30 6.06 -28.41
C THR A 233 21.99 6.01 -27.62
N LEU A 234 20.90 5.62 -28.28
CA LEU A 234 19.59 5.45 -27.68
C LEU A 234 19.60 4.50 -26.47
N PHE A 235 20.33 3.39 -26.50
CA PHE A 235 20.42 2.49 -25.34
C PHE A 235 20.96 3.21 -24.10
N TRP A 236 22.04 3.97 -24.26
CA TRP A 236 22.67 4.72 -23.17
C TRP A 236 21.81 5.87 -22.67
N LEU A 237 21.10 6.55 -23.58
CA LEU A 237 20.12 7.58 -23.24
C LEU A 237 19.03 6.99 -22.34
N LEU A 238 18.42 5.87 -22.75
CA LEU A 238 17.37 5.20 -21.98
C LEU A 238 17.90 4.68 -20.64
N ALA A 239 19.06 4.02 -20.62
CA ALA A 239 19.69 3.59 -19.37
C ALA A 239 19.97 4.77 -18.42
N GLY A 240 20.41 5.91 -18.95
CA GLY A 240 20.60 7.15 -18.19
C GLY A 240 19.29 7.70 -17.62
N LEU A 241 18.20 7.65 -18.39
CA LEU A 241 16.88 8.11 -17.96
C LEU A 241 16.31 7.28 -16.80
N VAL A 242 16.65 5.99 -16.68
CA VAL A 242 16.30 5.19 -15.50
C VAL A 242 16.87 5.82 -14.23
N VAL A 243 18.14 6.22 -14.26
CA VAL A 243 18.82 6.84 -13.12
C VAL A 243 18.28 8.24 -12.86
N LEU A 244 18.17 9.06 -13.91
CA LEU A 244 17.71 10.45 -13.79
C LEU A 244 16.27 10.55 -13.28
N LYS A 245 15.35 9.70 -13.76
CA LYS A 245 13.96 9.66 -13.28
C LYS A 245 13.89 9.19 -11.83
N THR A 246 14.68 8.19 -11.46
CA THR A 246 14.76 7.71 -10.08
C THR A 246 15.23 8.83 -9.15
N LEU A 247 16.32 9.52 -9.50
CA LEU A 247 16.83 10.66 -8.72
C LEU A 247 15.82 11.80 -8.65
N GLY A 248 15.21 12.17 -9.78
CA GLY A 248 14.23 13.25 -9.81
C GLY A 248 13.01 12.96 -8.95
N THR A 249 12.54 11.71 -8.96
CA THR A 249 11.42 11.26 -8.12
C THR A 249 11.80 11.24 -6.65
N THR A 250 13.02 10.80 -6.32
CA THR A 250 13.55 10.84 -4.95
C THR A 250 13.71 12.27 -4.43
N PHE A 251 14.20 13.21 -5.23
CA PHE A 251 14.30 14.61 -4.84
C PHE A 251 12.92 15.26 -4.69
N THR A 252 11.95 14.87 -5.50
CA THR A 252 10.59 15.41 -5.44
C THR A 252 9.82 14.86 -4.24
N LEU A 253 9.67 13.54 -4.15
CA LEU A 253 8.84 12.88 -3.14
C LEU A 253 9.58 12.64 -1.84
N GLY A 254 10.86 12.27 -1.91
CA GLY A 254 11.70 12.00 -0.73
C GLY A 254 11.94 13.25 0.12
N SER A 255 11.92 14.44 -0.49
CA SER A 255 12.03 15.71 0.22
C SER A 255 10.72 16.18 0.87
N GLY A 256 9.61 15.48 0.63
CA GLY A 256 8.29 15.82 1.18
C GLY A 256 7.30 16.45 0.18
N GLY A 257 7.62 16.46 -1.12
CA GLY A 257 6.68 16.85 -2.17
C GLY A 257 5.45 15.92 -2.21
N SER A 258 4.32 16.47 -2.65
CA SER A 258 3.07 15.71 -2.70
C SER A 258 2.81 15.18 -4.11
N GLY A 259 2.95 13.88 -4.29
CA GLY A 259 2.64 13.20 -5.56
C GLY A 259 2.56 11.69 -5.40
N GLY A 260 2.37 10.99 -6.51
CA GLY A 260 2.33 9.54 -6.64
C GLY A 260 3.60 8.98 -7.26
N VAL A 261 3.94 7.76 -6.88
CA VAL A 261 5.08 6.98 -7.40
C VAL A 261 4.71 6.14 -8.63
N PHE A 262 3.42 6.09 -8.97
CA PHE A 262 2.88 5.23 -10.02
C PHE A 262 3.29 5.66 -11.44
N ALA A 263 3.13 6.94 -11.80
CA ALA A 263 3.62 7.41 -13.10
C ALA A 263 5.15 7.27 -13.27
N PRO A 264 5.99 7.62 -12.27
CA PRO A 264 7.41 7.32 -12.32
C PRO A 264 7.74 5.84 -12.53
N SER A 265 7.03 4.90 -11.89
CA SER A 265 7.28 3.48 -12.09
C SER A 265 6.87 2.98 -13.48
N LEU A 266 5.76 3.48 -14.04
CA LEU A 266 5.41 3.26 -15.45
C LEU A 266 6.51 3.76 -16.38
N PHE A 267 6.98 5.00 -16.19
CA PHE A 267 8.05 5.60 -17.00
C PHE A 267 9.34 4.77 -16.92
N LEU A 268 9.76 4.39 -15.72
CA LEU A 268 10.95 3.58 -15.52
C LEU A 268 10.83 2.23 -16.22
N GLY A 269 9.65 1.63 -16.19
CA GLY A 269 9.36 0.40 -16.93
C GLY A 269 9.42 0.58 -18.44
N ALA A 270 8.81 1.63 -18.99
CA ALA A 270 8.87 1.93 -20.42
C ALA A 270 10.31 2.11 -20.89
N VAL A 271 11.10 2.90 -20.16
CA VAL A 271 12.50 3.19 -20.50
C VAL A 271 13.38 1.96 -20.34
N ALA A 272 13.24 1.19 -19.26
CA ALA A 272 14.01 -0.04 -19.05
C ALA A 272 13.68 -1.10 -20.10
N GLY A 273 12.39 -1.25 -20.43
CA GLY A 273 11.92 -2.16 -21.48
C GLY A 273 12.37 -1.74 -22.87
N GLY A 274 12.26 -0.45 -23.21
CA GLY A 274 12.76 0.09 -24.48
C GLY A 274 14.28 -0.07 -24.61
N ALA A 275 15.05 0.19 -23.54
CA ALA A 275 16.49 -0.05 -23.53
C ALA A 275 16.82 -1.53 -23.76
N PHE A 276 16.09 -2.43 -23.10
CA PHE A 276 16.25 -3.87 -23.30
C PHE A 276 15.93 -4.28 -24.75
N GLY A 277 14.83 -3.79 -25.31
CA GLY A 277 14.42 -4.04 -26.69
C GLY A 277 15.47 -3.57 -27.71
N VAL A 278 15.97 -2.33 -27.58
CA VAL A 278 17.05 -1.78 -28.43
C VAL A 278 18.32 -2.63 -28.31
N GLY A 279 18.64 -3.10 -27.10
CA GLY A 279 19.78 -3.99 -26.87
C GLY A 279 19.65 -5.32 -27.61
N LEU A 280 18.47 -5.94 -27.55
CA LEU A 280 18.19 -7.20 -28.27
C LEU A 280 18.19 -7.01 -29.79
N GLU A 281 17.63 -5.90 -30.27
CA GLU A 281 17.57 -5.58 -31.70
C GLU A 281 18.99 -5.45 -32.27
N ASN A 282 19.87 -4.74 -31.57
CA ASN A 282 21.28 -4.60 -31.94
C ASN A 282 22.06 -5.93 -31.92
N MET A 283 21.62 -6.90 -31.11
CA MET A 283 22.19 -8.26 -31.09
C MET A 283 21.60 -9.18 -32.17
N GLY A 284 20.59 -8.71 -32.94
CA GLY A 284 19.87 -9.54 -33.91
C GLY A 284 19.02 -10.64 -33.26
N LEU A 285 18.61 -10.45 -32.00
CA LEU A 285 17.85 -11.42 -31.21
C LEU A 285 16.35 -11.11 -31.12
N VAL A 286 15.91 -9.96 -31.66
CA VAL A 286 14.48 -9.63 -31.78
C VAL A 286 13.92 -10.38 -32.99
N PRO A 287 12.79 -11.11 -32.84
CA PRO A 287 12.13 -11.73 -33.98
C PRO A 287 11.71 -10.70 -35.04
N ALA A 288 11.52 -11.15 -36.28
CA ALA A 288 11.24 -10.26 -37.41
C ALA A 288 9.99 -9.37 -37.22
N ASP A 289 9.02 -9.83 -36.42
CA ASP A 289 7.77 -9.12 -36.13
C ASP A 289 7.80 -8.36 -34.77
N GLY A 290 8.93 -8.44 -34.05
CA GLY A 290 9.12 -7.81 -32.75
C GLY A 290 9.56 -6.34 -32.86
N SER A 291 9.16 -5.52 -31.88
CA SER A 291 9.58 -4.12 -31.77
C SER A 291 10.06 -3.79 -30.36
N PRO A 292 11.09 -2.94 -30.19
CA PRO A 292 11.44 -2.40 -28.87
C PRO A 292 10.27 -1.74 -28.13
N ALA A 293 9.28 -1.22 -28.86
CA ALA A 293 8.04 -0.67 -28.30
C ALA A 293 7.24 -1.71 -27.50
N ALA A 294 7.21 -2.98 -27.95
CA ALA A 294 6.55 -4.06 -27.24
C ALA A 294 7.24 -4.35 -25.89
N TYR A 295 8.59 -4.36 -25.87
CA TYR A 295 9.35 -4.51 -24.64
C TYR A 295 9.16 -3.31 -23.69
N ALA A 296 9.07 -2.08 -24.20
CA ALA A 296 8.74 -0.91 -23.40
C ALA A 296 7.36 -1.06 -22.72
N LEU A 297 6.34 -1.48 -23.48
CA LEU A 297 5.00 -1.73 -22.96
C LEU A 297 5.02 -2.80 -21.85
N VAL A 298 5.66 -3.95 -22.09
CA VAL A 298 5.77 -5.00 -21.08
C VAL A 298 6.54 -4.53 -19.85
N GLY A 299 7.60 -3.74 -20.05
CA GLY A 299 8.43 -3.16 -18.99
C GLY A 299 7.64 -2.25 -18.05
N MET A 300 6.70 -1.45 -18.57
CA MET A 300 5.81 -0.60 -17.77
C MET A 300 5.07 -1.40 -16.68
N ALA A 301 4.40 -2.49 -17.08
CA ALA A 301 3.68 -3.33 -16.11
C ALA A 301 4.64 -4.05 -15.18
N ALA A 302 5.79 -4.52 -15.70
CA ALA A 302 6.76 -5.26 -14.90
C ALA A 302 7.34 -4.43 -13.74
N VAL A 303 7.73 -3.17 -13.99
CA VAL A 303 8.26 -2.28 -12.94
C VAL A 303 7.16 -1.84 -11.97
N VAL A 304 5.94 -1.56 -12.45
CA VAL A 304 4.81 -1.26 -11.56
C VAL A 304 4.55 -2.45 -10.63
N ALA A 305 4.36 -3.65 -11.18
CA ALA A 305 4.11 -4.88 -10.43
C ALA A 305 5.18 -5.13 -9.36
N ALA A 306 6.45 -5.01 -9.74
CA ALA A 306 7.59 -5.23 -8.87
C ALA A 306 7.78 -4.15 -7.80
N SER A 307 7.45 -2.89 -8.09
CA SER A 307 7.57 -1.79 -7.12
C SER A 307 6.45 -1.83 -6.08
N THR A 308 5.23 -2.20 -6.49
CA THR A 308 4.04 -2.22 -5.62
C THR A 308 3.77 -3.59 -4.99
N HIS A 309 4.44 -4.65 -5.46
CA HIS A 309 4.13 -6.05 -5.14
C HIS A 309 2.67 -6.41 -5.45
N ALA A 310 2.15 -5.91 -6.57
CA ALA A 310 0.74 -6.07 -6.95
C ALA A 310 0.62 -6.38 -8.45
N PRO A 311 0.93 -7.63 -8.86
CA PRO A 311 0.97 -8.00 -10.26
C PRO A 311 -0.39 -7.89 -10.94
N LEU A 312 -1.50 -8.29 -10.29
CA LEU A 312 -2.82 -8.26 -10.93
C LEU A 312 -3.23 -6.82 -11.28
N THR A 313 -3.02 -5.90 -10.34
CA THR A 313 -3.26 -4.47 -10.52
C THR A 313 -2.44 -3.93 -11.69
N ALA A 314 -1.13 -4.23 -11.75
CA ALA A 314 -0.27 -3.74 -12.82
C ALA A 314 -0.70 -4.26 -14.20
N ILE A 315 -1.02 -5.56 -14.31
CA ILE A 315 -1.50 -6.21 -15.53
C ILE A 315 -2.80 -5.54 -16.01
N LEU A 316 -3.78 -5.38 -15.12
CA LEU A 316 -5.09 -4.83 -15.47
C LEU A 316 -5.07 -3.33 -15.75
N ILE A 317 -4.28 -2.56 -14.99
CA ILE A 317 -4.06 -1.14 -15.28
C ILE A 317 -3.48 -1.04 -16.69
N LEU A 318 -2.43 -1.80 -16.99
CA LEU A 318 -1.78 -1.59 -18.27
C LEU A 318 -2.63 -2.08 -19.45
N PHE A 319 -3.34 -3.20 -19.28
CA PHE A 319 -4.35 -3.65 -20.24
C PHE A 319 -5.40 -2.57 -20.54
N GLU A 320 -5.97 -1.91 -19.52
CA GLU A 320 -6.98 -0.86 -19.75
C GLU A 320 -6.40 0.43 -20.31
N LEU A 321 -5.15 0.77 -19.94
CA LEU A 321 -4.47 1.97 -20.42
C LEU A 321 -4.00 1.86 -21.87
N THR A 322 -3.78 0.65 -22.39
CA THR A 322 -3.37 0.40 -23.78
C THR A 322 -4.50 -0.11 -24.66
N ARG A 323 -5.43 -0.90 -24.08
CA ARG A 323 -6.50 -1.64 -24.77
C ARG A 323 -6.01 -2.61 -25.84
N ASP A 324 -4.77 -3.04 -25.70
CA ASP A 324 -4.14 -4.02 -26.58
C ASP A 324 -4.11 -5.39 -25.90
N VAL A 325 -4.83 -6.35 -26.48
CA VAL A 325 -4.94 -7.72 -25.94
C VAL A 325 -3.69 -8.56 -26.31
N TYR A 326 -3.00 -8.23 -27.39
CA TYR A 326 -1.94 -9.08 -27.95
C TYR A 326 -0.69 -9.13 -27.07
N VAL A 327 -0.41 -8.06 -26.33
CA VAL A 327 0.73 -7.97 -25.41
C VAL A 327 0.39 -8.48 -24.00
N LEU A 328 -0.85 -8.91 -23.75
CA LEU A 328 -1.31 -9.31 -22.41
C LEU A 328 -0.54 -10.51 -21.84
N LEU A 329 -0.25 -11.53 -22.66
CA LEU A 329 0.50 -12.72 -22.22
C LEU A 329 1.93 -12.37 -21.76
N PRO A 330 2.75 -11.66 -22.57
CA PRO A 330 4.04 -11.11 -22.12
C PRO A 330 3.97 -10.29 -20.85
N ILE A 331 2.97 -9.40 -20.74
CA ILE A 331 2.77 -8.54 -19.56
C ILE A 331 2.59 -9.40 -18.31
N MET A 332 1.71 -10.39 -18.35
CA MET A 332 1.45 -11.28 -17.21
C MET A 332 2.72 -12.01 -16.76
N LEU A 333 3.47 -12.57 -17.71
CA LEU A 333 4.70 -13.29 -17.43
C LEU A 333 5.77 -12.39 -16.80
N ALA A 334 6.09 -11.27 -17.45
CA ALA A 334 7.13 -10.36 -16.99
C ALA A 334 6.77 -9.70 -15.66
N ALA A 335 5.49 -9.32 -15.45
CA ALA A 335 5.01 -8.74 -14.21
C ALA A 335 5.14 -9.70 -13.02
N VAL A 336 4.78 -10.98 -13.19
CA VAL A 336 4.94 -11.99 -12.14
C VAL A 336 6.42 -12.22 -11.82
N ILE A 337 7.26 -12.38 -12.84
CA ILE A 337 8.70 -12.60 -12.65
C ILE A 337 9.34 -11.39 -11.95
N ALA A 338 9.06 -10.18 -12.41
CA ALA A 338 9.57 -8.95 -11.81
C ALA A 338 9.14 -8.82 -10.34
N THR A 339 7.89 -9.18 -10.04
CA THR A 339 7.37 -9.21 -8.66
C THR A 339 8.13 -10.20 -7.79
N VAL A 340 8.33 -11.43 -8.27
CA VAL A 340 9.09 -12.46 -7.54
C VAL A 340 10.53 -12.00 -7.29
N VAL A 341 11.21 -11.49 -8.31
CA VAL A 341 12.58 -10.98 -8.18
C VAL A 341 12.67 -9.85 -7.15
N SER A 342 11.73 -8.90 -7.19
CA SER A 342 11.67 -7.81 -6.21
C SER A 342 11.43 -8.34 -4.79
N GLN A 343 10.49 -9.27 -4.61
CA GLN A 343 10.19 -9.88 -3.30
C GLN A 343 11.33 -10.70 -2.71
N LEU A 344 12.18 -11.31 -3.55
CA LEU A 344 13.38 -12.01 -3.10
C LEU A 344 14.44 -11.07 -2.52
N ILE A 345 14.50 -9.83 -3.00
CA ILE A 345 15.52 -8.84 -2.58
C ILE A 345 14.97 -7.91 -1.50
N GLN A 346 13.72 -7.47 -1.62
CA GLN A 346 13.06 -6.54 -0.72
C GLN A 346 11.75 -7.13 -0.21
N ARG A 347 11.63 -7.26 1.12
CA ARG A 347 10.43 -7.83 1.76
C ARG A 347 9.20 -6.92 1.69
N ASP A 348 9.44 -5.62 1.62
CA ASP A 348 8.40 -4.59 1.66
C ASP A 348 8.26 -3.95 0.28
N SER A 349 7.02 -3.63 -0.10
CA SER A 349 6.76 -2.81 -1.28
C SER A 349 6.96 -1.34 -0.98
N ILE A 350 6.92 -0.52 -2.03
CA ILE A 350 6.99 0.95 -1.92
C ILE A 350 5.93 1.53 -0.96
N TYR A 351 4.81 0.82 -0.76
CA TYR A 351 3.72 1.24 0.11
C TYR A 351 3.81 0.65 1.53
N THR A 352 4.30 -0.59 1.70
CA THR A 352 4.34 -1.23 3.02
C THR A 352 5.56 -0.82 3.85
N TYR A 353 6.64 -0.39 3.21
CA TYR A 353 7.90 -0.02 3.89
C TYR A 353 7.70 1.02 5.01
N LYS A 354 7.00 2.14 4.71
CA LYS A 354 6.73 3.19 5.71
C LYS A 354 5.83 2.70 6.85
N LEU A 355 4.85 1.87 6.52
CA LEU A 355 3.90 1.34 7.50
C LEU A 355 4.63 0.41 8.48
N ARG A 356 5.53 -0.43 7.97
CA ARG A 356 6.40 -1.25 8.81
C ARG A 356 7.33 -0.42 9.70
N ARG A 357 7.94 0.67 9.19
CA ARG A 357 8.74 1.60 10.01
C ARG A 357 7.93 2.26 11.13
N GLN A 358 6.62 2.44 10.94
CA GLN A 358 5.69 2.94 11.95
C GLN A 358 5.17 1.85 12.90
N GLY A 359 5.65 0.61 12.78
CA GLY A 359 5.19 -0.52 13.58
C GLY A 359 3.83 -1.09 13.14
N VAL A 360 3.31 -0.65 11.99
CA VAL A 360 2.07 -1.18 11.41
C VAL A 360 2.41 -2.36 10.50
N LEU A 361 2.18 -3.56 11.01
CA LEU A 361 2.31 -4.80 10.24
C LEU A 361 1.03 -5.03 9.43
N ILE A 362 1.16 -5.21 8.11
CA ILE A 362 0.03 -5.48 7.22
C ILE A 362 0.14 -6.91 6.71
N GLY A 363 -0.69 -7.81 7.23
CA GLY A 363 -0.61 -9.22 6.85
C GLY A 363 -1.85 -10.05 7.20
N ALA A 364 -3.08 -9.59 6.97
CA ALA A 364 -4.30 -10.29 7.40
C ALA A 364 -4.31 -11.82 7.15
N ALA A 365 -3.83 -12.32 6.01
CA ALA A 365 -3.81 -13.77 5.76
C ALA A 365 -2.75 -14.55 6.56
N ARG A 366 -1.51 -14.03 6.66
CA ARG A 366 -0.43 -14.65 7.44
C ARG A 366 -0.64 -14.46 8.94
N ASP A 367 -1.14 -13.29 9.32
CA ASP A 367 -1.48 -12.92 10.69
C ASP A 367 -2.62 -13.78 11.22
N LEU A 368 -3.70 -13.96 10.45
CA LEU A 368 -4.77 -14.89 10.81
C LEU A 368 -4.28 -16.33 10.88
N THR A 369 -3.38 -16.75 9.99
CA THR A 369 -2.81 -18.11 10.03
C THR A 369 -1.98 -18.35 11.29
N ILE A 370 -1.20 -17.35 11.72
CA ILE A 370 -0.41 -17.43 12.96
C ILE A 370 -1.34 -17.35 14.18
N LEU A 371 -2.28 -16.41 14.22
CA LEU A 371 -3.23 -16.25 15.32
C LEU A 371 -4.16 -17.47 15.49
N ARG A 372 -4.47 -18.19 14.40
CA ARG A 372 -5.23 -19.45 14.45
C ARG A 372 -4.42 -20.65 14.95
N ARG A 373 -3.08 -20.58 14.90
CA ARG A 373 -2.19 -21.63 15.41
C ARG A 373 -1.89 -21.46 16.89
N LEU A 374 -1.83 -20.22 17.36
CA LEU A 374 -1.57 -19.88 18.76
C LEU A 374 -2.83 -20.03 19.62
N ARG A 375 -2.65 -20.51 20.84
CA ARG A 375 -3.72 -20.70 21.83
C ARG A 375 -3.55 -19.72 22.99
N VAL A 376 -4.63 -19.49 23.74
CA VAL A 376 -4.57 -18.72 24.99
C VAL A 376 -3.62 -19.36 26.00
N SER A 377 -3.46 -20.69 25.99
CA SER A 377 -2.46 -21.40 26.78
C SER A 377 -1.01 -20.94 26.54
N ASP A 378 -0.73 -20.34 25.38
CA ASP A 378 0.59 -19.82 25.01
C ASP A 378 0.83 -18.39 25.50
N VAL A 379 -0.16 -17.79 26.19
CA VAL A 379 -0.11 -16.43 26.71
C VAL A 379 -0.10 -16.49 28.23
N ASP A 380 0.93 -15.90 28.84
CA ASP A 380 0.99 -15.80 30.29
C ASP A 380 -0.21 -14.98 30.81
N PRO A 381 -1.07 -15.53 31.69
CA PRO A 381 -2.15 -14.76 32.27
C PRO A 381 -1.62 -13.76 33.31
N VAL A 382 -2.34 -12.66 33.47
CA VAL A 382 -2.19 -11.74 34.60
C VAL A 382 -2.87 -12.38 35.81
N PRO A 383 -2.17 -12.52 36.94
CA PRO A 383 -2.76 -13.06 38.15
C PRO A 383 -3.88 -12.15 38.66
N MET A 384 -4.95 -12.78 39.17
CA MET A 384 -6.06 -12.07 39.81
C MET A 384 -5.69 -11.66 41.24
N PRO A 385 -6.40 -10.69 41.83
CA PRO A 385 -6.34 -10.46 43.28
C PRO A 385 -6.63 -11.76 44.04
N GLY A 386 -5.98 -11.96 45.19
CA GLY A 386 -6.15 -13.17 46.00
C GLY A 386 -7.53 -13.32 46.63
N GLU A 387 -8.34 -12.26 46.62
CA GLU A 387 -9.70 -12.24 47.16
C GLU A 387 -10.74 -12.22 46.03
N PRO A 388 -11.80 -13.06 46.11
CA PRO A 388 -12.91 -13.01 45.16
C PRO A 388 -13.69 -11.70 45.30
N ILE A 389 -14.25 -11.28 44.17
CA ILE A 389 -15.05 -10.07 44.06
C ILE A 389 -16.48 -10.49 43.77
N TYR A 390 -17.38 -10.12 44.67
CA TYR A 390 -18.80 -10.43 44.57
C TYR A 390 -19.58 -9.22 44.08
N ALA A 391 -20.73 -9.46 43.43
CA ALA A 391 -21.61 -8.38 42.99
C ALA A 391 -22.13 -7.52 44.17
N SER A 392 -22.20 -8.08 45.37
CA SER A 392 -22.57 -7.39 46.61
C SER A 392 -21.43 -6.60 47.27
N ASP A 393 -20.21 -6.67 46.75
CA ASP A 393 -19.09 -5.92 47.31
C ASP A 393 -19.24 -4.41 47.04
N PRO A 394 -18.73 -3.54 47.93
CA PRO A 394 -18.67 -2.11 47.68
C PRO A 394 -17.56 -1.78 46.66
N VAL A 395 -17.81 -0.80 45.79
CA VAL A 395 -16.82 -0.35 44.77
C VAL A 395 -15.51 0.13 45.38
N ALA A 396 -15.55 0.65 46.61
CA ALA A 396 -14.37 1.02 47.38
C ALA A 396 -13.34 -0.13 47.50
N LYS A 397 -13.80 -1.39 47.56
CA LYS A 397 -12.93 -2.58 47.56
C LYS A 397 -12.14 -2.67 46.26
N LEU A 398 -12.78 -2.44 45.11
CA LEU A 398 -12.10 -2.45 43.80
C LEU A 398 -11.03 -1.36 43.70
N ILE A 399 -11.32 -0.17 44.20
CA ILE A 399 -10.37 0.95 44.22
C ILE A 399 -9.15 0.61 45.08
N ALA A 400 -9.36 0.01 46.26
CA ALA A 400 -8.27 -0.43 47.14
C ALA A 400 -7.41 -1.54 46.49
N LEU A 401 -8.05 -2.53 45.86
CA LEU A 401 -7.36 -3.60 45.14
C LEU A 401 -6.59 -3.06 43.94
N HIS A 402 -7.15 -2.11 43.19
CA HIS A 402 -6.46 -1.44 42.08
C HIS A 402 -5.22 -0.69 42.54
N ALA A 403 -5.33 0.06 43.64
CA ALA A 403 -4.21 0.81 44.21
C ALA A 403 -3.06 -0.10 44.70
N THR A 404 -3.41 -1.29 45.20
CA THR A 404 -2.44 -2.23 45.79
C THR A 404 -1.80 -3.15 44.76
N HIS A 405 -2.57 -3.61 43.77
CA HIS A 405 -2.14 -4.65 42.82
C HIS A 405 -1.96 -4.15 41.38
N HIS A 406 -2.30 -2.88 41.10
CA HIS A 406 -2.21 -2.27 39.77
C HIS A 406 -2.92 -3.06 38.66
N VAL A 407 -4.00 -3.77 39.00
CA VAL A 407 -4.81 -4.54 38.05
C VAL A 407 -5.97 -3.65 37.58
N PRO A 408 -6.14 -3.42 36.26
CA PRO A 408 -7.14 -2.47 35.76
C PRO A 408 -8.57 -3.01 35.73
N ASP A 409 -8.76 -4.33 35.65
CA ASP A 409 -10.05 -4.97 35.42
C ASP A 409 -10.26 -6.10 36.45
N PHE A 410 -11.51 -6.37 36.81
CA PHE A 410 -11.87 -7.26 37.90
C PHE A 410 -12.98 -8.24 37.51
N PRO A 411 -12.70 -9.57 37.47
CA PRO A 411 -13.75 -10.57 37.25
C PRO A 411 -14.62 -10.68 38.49
N VAL A 412 -15.94 -10.68 38.28
CA VAL A 412 -16.96 -10.80 39.33
C VAL A 412 -17.45 -12.24 39.37
N VAL A 413 -17.58 -12.79 40.58
CA VAL A 413 -18.03 -14.15 40.81
C VAL A 413 -19.31 -14.22 41.65
N ASP A 414 -20.05 -15.31 41.48
CA ASP A 414 -21.16 -15.68 42.37
C ASP A 414 -20.65 -16.25 43.71
N VAL A 415 -21.58 -16.56 44.62
CA VAL A 415 -21.28 -17.15 45.94
C VAL A 415 -20.56 -18.50 45.85
N ASN A 416 -20.65 -19.20 44.72
CA ASN A 416 -20.00 -20.48 44.46
C ASN A 416 -18.63 -20.33 43.76
N GLY A 417 -18.21 -19.09 43.46
CA GLY A 417 -16.96 -18.77 42.78
C GLY A 417 -17.02 -18.88 41.26
N HIS A 418 -18.21 -18.86 40.66
CA HIS A 418 -18.39 -18.89 39.22
C HIS A 418 -18.38 -17.49 38.62
N TYR A 419 -17.71 -17.33 37.49
CA TYR A 419 -17.65 -16.08 36.74
C TYR A 419 -19.04 -15.66 36.24
N ILE A 420 -19.48 -14.45 36.59
CA ILE A 420 -20.78 -13.90 36.20
C ILE A 420 -20.68 -12.55 35.45
N GLY A 421 -19.50 -11.95 35.39
CA GLY A 421 -19.28 -10.69 34.71
C GLY A 421 -17.92 -10.08 35.06
N MET A 422 -17.69 -8.85 34.62
CA MET A 422 -16.44 -8.12 34.89
C MET A 422 -16.73 -6.64 35.10
N VAL A 423 -15.92 -6.00 35.94
CA VAL A 423 -15.85 -4.54 36.06
C VAL A 423 -14.55 -4.10 35.39
N THR A 424 -14.63 -3.19 34.42
CA THR A 424 -13.46 -2.69 33.70
C THR A 424 -12.90 -1.42 34.34
N GLY A 425 -11.66 -1.08 34.01
CA GLY A 425 -11.05 0.18 34.45
C GLY A 425 -11.76 1.43 33.91
N GLU A 426 -12.52 1.32 32.81
CA GLU A 426 -13.35 2.40 32.28
C GLU A 426 -14.62 2.60 33.13
N ASP A 427 -15.27 1.50 33.54
CA ASP A 427 -16.41 1.53 34.45
C ASP A 427 -16.01 2.19 35.78
N MET A 428 -14.86 1.77 36.33
CA MET A 428 -14.31 2.38 37.55
C MET A 428 -14.00 3.87 37.38
N ARG A 429 -13.41 4.28 36.25
CA ARG A 429 -13.08 5.69 36.00
C ARG A 429 -14.33 6.55 35.89
N THR A 430 -15.39 6.01 35.32
CA THR A 430 -16.69 6.66 35.24
C THR A 430 -17.28 6.85 36.64
N ALA A 431 -17.18 5.83 37.50
CA ALA A 431 -17.60 5.93 38.91
C ALA A 431 -16.78 6.96 39.72
N LEU A 432 -15.51 7.19 39.38
CA LEU A 432 -14.64 8.16 40.07
C LEU A 432 -14.96 9.64 39.76
N ILE A 433 -15.87 9.91 38.80
CA ILE A 433 -16.30 11.28 38.48
C ILE A 433 -17.06 11.89 39.67
N ASP A 434 -17.86 11.08 40.36
CA ASP A 434 -18.61 11.50 41.55
C ASP A 434 -18.10 10.75 42.79
N ARG A 435 -17.09 11.34 43.44
CA ARG A 435 -16.40 10.70 44.56
C ARG A 435 -17.27 10.51 45.79
N GLU A 436 -18.35 11.29 45.95
CA GLU A 436 -19.24 11.20 47.09
C GLU A 436 -20.16 9.97 47.01
N ALA A 437 -20.43 9.47 45.80
CA ALA A 437 -21.26 8.29 45.56
C ALA A 437 -20.52 6.95 45.75
N ILE A 438 -19.18 6.94 45.72
CA ILE A 438 -18.34 5.73 45.79
C ILE A 438 -18.68 4.80 46.98
N PRO A 439 -18.91 5.29 48.21
CA PRO A 439 -19.22 4.42 49.35
C PRO A 439 -20.61 3.76 49.26
N LEU A 440 -21.49 4.27 48.40
CA LEU A 440 -22.86 3.81 48.25
C LEU A 440 -23.03 2.86 47.05
N LEU A 441 -22.08 2.85 46.11
CA LEU A 441 -22.14 2.03 44.90
C LEU A 441 -21.71 0.58 45.17
N LEU A 442 -22.45 -0.36 44.59
CA LEU A 442 -22.12 -1.79 44.60
C LEU A 442 -21.48 -2.22 43.29
N VAL A 443 -20.67 -3.27 43.34
CA VAL A 443 -20.08 -3.90 42.15
C VAL A 443 -21.16 -4.31 41.14
N ALA A 444 -22.32 -4.77 41.60
CA ALA A 444 -23.47 -5.11 40.76
C ALA A 444 -23.94 -3.97 39.84
N GLU A 445 -23.75 -2.71 40.25
CA GLU A 445 -24.22 -1.54 39.50
C GLU A 445 -23.25 -1.09 38.41
N LEU A 446 -22.00 -1.59 38.46
CA LEU A 446 -20.93 -1.29 37.50
C LEU A 446 -20.52 -2.49 36.64
N MET A 447 -20.88 -3.71 37.08
CA MET A 447 -20.55 -4.94 36.40
C MET A 447 -21.20 -5.02 35.01
N GLN A 448 -20.41 -5.38 34.02
CA GLN A 448 -20.88 -5.79 32.70
C GLN A 448 -21.02 -7.33 32.67
N THR A 449 -22.20 -7.82 32.27
CA THR A 449 -22.54 -9.26 32.24
C THR A 449 -22.42 -9.87 30.84
N ASP A 450 -22.27 -9.03 29.81
CA ASP A 450 -22.16 -9.44 28.41
C ASP A 450 -20.72 -9.67 27.94
N ILE A 451 -19.73 -9.48 28.83
CA ILE A 451 -18.31 -9.72 28.52
C ILE A 451 -18.03 -11.24 28.50
N PRO A 452 -17.66 -11.80 27.35
CA PRO A 452 -17.47 -13.24 27.22
C PRO A 452 -16.19 -13.70 27.91
N ALA A 453 -16.26 -14.87 28.56
CA ALA A 453 -15.07 -15.55 29.03
C ALA A 453 -14.26 -16.16 27.87
N ILE A 454 -12.98 -16.43 28.13
CA ILE A 454 -12.09 -17.17 27.22
C ILE A 454 -11.63 -18.48 27.88
N HIS A 455 -11.25 -19.45 27.06
CA HIS A 455 -10.71 -20.73 27.50
C HIS A 455 -9.26 -20.91 27.06
N ALA A 456 -8.51 -21.79 27.74
CA ALA A 456 -7.12 -22.06 27.41
C ALA A 456 -6.94 -22.57 25.97
N ASP A 457 -7.94 -23.28 25.45
CA ASP A 457 -7.96 -23.84 24.10
C ASP A 457 -8.47 -22.87 23.03
N ASP A 458 -8.96 -21.69 23.42
CA ASP A 458 -9.37 -20.68 22.43
C ASP A 458 -8.14 -20.24 21.62
N THR A 459 -8.33 -20.06 20.31
CA THR A 459 -7.31 -19.52 19.43
C THR A 459 -7.19 -18.00 19.61
N LEU A 460 -6.00 -17.43 19.38
CA LEU A 460 -5.79 -16.00 19.56
C LEU A 460 -6.59 -15.15 18.57
N ASP A 461 -6.97 -15.65 17.39
CA ASP A 461 -7.86 -14.93 16.47
C ASP A 461 -9.29 -14.79 17.05
N THR A 462 -9.80 -15.85 17.69
CA THR A 462 -11.09 -15.83 18.40
C THR A 462 -11.07 -14.82 19.55
N VAL A 463 -9.99 -14.81 20.33
CA VAL A 463 -9.78 -13.89 21.46
C VAL A 463 -9.68 -12.43 20.98
N MET A 464 -8.93 -12.19 19.91
CA MET A 464 -8.84 -10.86 19.29
C MET A 464 -10.19 -10.37 18.76
N ASN A 465 -11.03 -11.27 18.25
CA ASN A 465 -12.40 -10.93 17.83
C ASN A 465 -13.29 -10.57 19.04
N LYS A 466 -13.18 -11.31 20.16
CA LYS A 466 -13.86 -10.96 21.42
C LYS A 466 -13.45 -9.57 21.91
N PHE A 467 -12.14 -9.26 21.92
CA PHE A 467 -11.65 -7.91 22.24
C PHE A 467 -12.24 -6.83 21.33
N ALA A 468 -12.31 -7.08 20.02
CA ALA A 468 -12.82 -6.10 19.06
C ALA A 468 -14.34 -5.85 19.19
N LYS A 469 -15.11 -6.88 19.56
CA LYS A 469 -16.57 -6.77 19.70
C LYS A 469 -17.02 -6.06 20.98
N HIS A 470 -16.30 -6.27 22.08
CA HIS A 470 -16.70 -5.76 23.41
C HIS A 470 -15.90 -4.52 23.85
N ASP A 471 -14.90 -4.08 23.06
CA ASP A 471 -14.03 -2.93 23.34
C ASP A 471 -13.34 -2.93 24.71
N VAL A 472 -13.02 -4.13 25.23
CA VAL A 472 -12.38 -4.32 26.54
C VAL A 472 -10.86 -4.45 26.47
N THR A 473 -10.17 -4.16 27.58
CA THR A 473 -8.70 -4.26 27.70
C THR A 473 -8.20 -5.63 28.15
N SER A 474 -9.02 -6.36 28.90
CA SER A 474 -8.75 -7.74 29.32
C SER A 474 -10.00 -8.61 29.23
N LEU A 475 -9.80 -9.93 29.19
CA LEU A 475 -10.84 -10.94 29.21
C LEU A 475 -10.51 -11.97 30.30
N CYS A 476 -11.54 -12.50 30.95
CA CYS A 476 -11.39 -13.51 32.00
C CYS A 476 -11.11 -14.89 31.39
N LEU A 477 -9.95 -15.46 31.73
CA LEU A 477 -9.62 -16.85 31.46
C LEU A 477 -10.36 -17.75 32.44
N THR A 478 -11.18 -18.65 31.93
CA THR A 478 -12.01 -19.54 32.74
C THR A 478 -11.78 -21.00 32.37
N ARG A 479 -11.97 -21.88 33.35
CA ARG A 479 -12.08 -23.33 33.17
C ARG A 479 -13.53 -23.74 33.33
N ALA A 480 -14.06 -24.43 32.33
CA ALA A 480 -15.37 -25.06 32.41
C ALA A 480 -15.30 -26.31 33.30
N LYS A 481 -16.19 -26.41 34.28
CA LYS A 481 -16.45 -27.64 35.02
C LYS A 481 -17.46 -28.52 34.27
N PRO A 482 -17.57 -29.82 34.60
CA PRO A 482 -18.49 -30.77 33.95
C PRO A 482 -19.98 -30.33 33.91
N GLY A 483 -20.39 -29.36 34.74
CA GLY A 483 -21.74 -28.78 34.76
C GLY A 483 -21.92 -27.47 33.96
N GLY A 484 -20.93 -27.04 33.17
CA GLY A 484 -20.97 -25.77 32.41
C GLY A 484 -20.61 -24.52 33.24
N GLU A 485 -20.33 -24.69 34.52
CA GLU A 485 -19.91 -23.63 35.42
C GLU A 485 -18.49 -23.14 35.09
N LEU A 486 -18.29 -21.83 35.09
CA LEU A 486 -17.04 -21.18 34.70
C LEU A 486 -16.26 -20.71 35.92
N THR A 487 -15.13 -21.35 36.24
CA THR A 487 -14.24 -20.85 37.30
C THR A 487 -13.15 -19.96 36.72
N PRO A 488 -12.96 -18.73 37.23
CA PRO A 488 -11.91 -17.83 36.75
C PRO A 488 -10.53 -18.34 37.19
N LEU A 489 -9.55 -18.24 36.28
CA LEU A 489 -8.16 -18.64 36.50
C LEU A 489 -7.17 -17.46 36.42
N GLY A 490 -7.54 -16.41 35.70
CA GLY A 490 -6.64 -15.30 35.38
C GLY A 490 -7.27 -14.31 34.43
N LEU A 491 -6.58 -13.20 34.18
CA LEU A 491 -6.94 -12.24 33.16
C LEU A 491 -5.96 -12.31 32.00
N VAL A 492 -6.44 -12.27 30.77
CA VAL A 492 -5.59 -12.13 29.59
C VAL A 492 -5.81 -10.74 29.02
N THR A 493 -4.74 -9.97 28.87
CA THR A 493 -4.82 -8.60 28.34
C THR A 493 -4.54 -8.58 26.85
N ARG A 494 -5.15 -7.63 26.15
CA ARG A 494 -4.91 -7.41 24.72
C ARG A 494 -3.42 -7.19 24.42
N GLY A 495 -2.71 -6.49 25.30
CA GLY A 495 -1.26 -6.27 25.20
C GLY A 495 -0.46 -7.57 25.22
N ARG A 496 -0.79 -8.53 26.10
CA ARG A 496 -0.08 -9.82 26.17
C ARG A 496 -0.36 -10.72 24.96
N VAL A 497 -1.59 -10.71 24.45
CA VAL A 497 -1.95 -11.40 23.20
C VAL A 497 -1.13 -10.86 22.02
N LEU A 498 -1.05 -9.53 21.89
CA LEU A 498 -0.25 -8.89 20.84
C LEU A 498 1.25 -9.19 20.99
N SER A 499 1.79 -9.15 22.21
CA SER A 499 3.19 -9.50 22.47
C SER A 499 3.52 -10.94 22.10
N ARG A 500 2.63 -11.90 22.42
CA ARG A 500 2.82 -13.30 22.04
C ARG A 500 2.79 -13.50 20.52
N TYR A 501 1.87 -12.81 19.86
CA TYR A 501 1.76 -12.79 18.40
C TYR A 501 3.02 -12.18 17.75
N HIS A 502 3.53 -11.05 18.24
CA HIS A 502 4.78 -10.46 17.75
C HIS A 502 5.98 -11.40 17.92
N ARG A 503 6.09 -12.11 19.05
CA ARG A 503 7.15 -13.10 19.25
C ARG A 503 7.04 -14.25 18.24
N ALA A 504 5.84 -14.74 17.98
CA ALA A 504 5.62 -15.79 16.98
C ALA A 504 5.97 -15.33 15.55
N LEU A 505 5.78 -14.04 15.25
CA LEU A 505 6.20 -13.45 13.97
C LEU A 505 7.72 -13.38 13.82
N GLU A 506 8.46 -13.15 14.90
CA GLU A 506 9.93 -13.14 14.88
C GLU A 506 10.51 -14.57 14.75
N GLU A 507 9.80 -15.56 15.30
CA GLU A 507 10.15 -16.99 15.23
C GLU A 507 9.86 -17.62 13.85
N SER A 508 9.07 -16.97 12.99
CA SER A 508 8.56 -17.50 11.69
C SER A 508 9.16 -16.80 10.47
#